data_AF-A0A5C6C677-F1
#
_entry.id   AF-A0A5C6C677-F1
#
_cell.length_a   1.000
_cell.length_b   1.000
_cell.length_c   1.000
_cell.angle_alpha   90.00
_cell.angle_beta   90.00
_cell.angle_gamma   90.00
#
_symmetry.space_group_name_H-M   'P 1'
#
loop_
_entity.id
_entity.type
_entity.pdbx_description
1 polymer ?
#
loop_
_entity_poly.entity_id
_entity_poly.type
_entity_poly.pdbx_seq_one_letter_code
_entity_poly.pdbx_strand_id
1 'polypeptide(L)' 'MKVLDMDLRERILAAILEGKASMPKIAERCSVGCKVVQKLKFQWRDLGTLGPQTQSW' A
#
# COMPACT_ATOMS: atom_id res chain seq x y z
N MET A 1 10.17 9.98 8.12
CA MET A 1 9.34 9.28 7.10
C MET A 1 7.96 9.91 7.13
N LYS A 2 7.42 10.38 6.00
CA LYS A 2 6.03 10.87 5.95
C LYS A 2 5.10 9.68 6.23
N VAL A 3 4.27 9.79 7.26
CA VAL A 3 3.14 8.88 7.45
C VAL A 3 2.29 9.00 6.19
N LEU A 4 2.09 7.89 5.49
CA LEU A 4 1.15 7.87 4.37
C LEU A 4 -0.24 8.07 4.98
N ASP A 5 -0.95 9.10 4.53
CA ASP A 5 -2.37 9.29 4.84
C ASP A 5 -3.14 7.99 4.63
N MET A 6 -4.11 7.71 5.50
CA MET A 6 -4.92 6.48 5.39
C MET A 6 -5.60 6.38 4.01
N ASP A 7 -6.06 7.51 3.46
CA ASP A 7 -6.59 7.62 2.10
C ASP A 7 -5.62 7.06 1.05
N LEU A 8 -4.33 7.40 1.15
CA LEU A 8 -3.32 6.95 0.20
C LEU A 8 -3.08 5.44 0.29
N ARG A 9 -3.11 4.86 1.51
CA ARG A 9 -2.98 3.41 1.70
C ARG A 9 -4.19 2.67 1.14
N GLU A 10 -5.39 3.18 1.37
CA GLU A 10 -6.62 2.62 0.83
C GLU A 10 -6.62 2.65 -0.70
N ARG A 11 -6.22 3.76 -1.32
CA ARG A 11 -6.10 3.87 -2.78
C ARG A 11 -5.08 2.90 -3.37
N ILE A 12 -3.92 2.73 -2.71
CA ILE A 12 -2.90 1.76 -3.14
C ILE A 12 -3.46 0.34 -3.08
N LEU A 13 -4.14 -0.04 -2.00
CA LEU A 13 -4.71 -1.38 -1.88
C LEU A 13 -5.91 -1.62 -2.79
N ALA A 14 -6.79 -0.64 -2.96
CA ALA A 14 -7.87 -0.72 -3.93
C ALA A 14 -7.31 -0.99 -5.33
N ALA A 15 -6.23 -0.30 -5.72
CA ALA A 15 -5.55 -0.55 -7.00
C ALA A 15 -4.87 -1.93 -7.08
N ILE A 16 -4.34 -2.46 -5.97
CA ILE A 16 -3.78 -3.81 -5.91
C ILE A 16 -4.89 -4.87 -6.05
N LEU A 17 -6.01 -4.67 -5.34
CA LEU A 17 -7.15 -5.59 -5.33
C LEU A 17 -7.92 -5.57 -6.65
N GLU A 18 -7.99 -4.41 -7.31
CA GLU A 18 -8.57 -4.28 -8.64
C GLU A 18 -7.81 -5.14 -9.67
N GLY A 19 -6.54 -5.46 -9.44
CA GLY A 19 -5.75 -6.37 -10.29
C GLY A 19 -5.44 -5.84 -11.69
N LYS A 20 -5.93 -4.64 -12.04
CA LYS A 20 -5.77 -4.01 -13.36
C LYS A 20 -4.44 -3.27 -13.54
N ALA A 21 -3.64 -3.15 -12.49
CA ALA A 21 -2.36 -2.42 -12.53
C ALA A 21 -1.22 -3.21 -11.87
N SER A 22 -0.07 -3.26 -12.54
CA SER A 22 1.17 -3.79 -11.97
C SER A 22 1.67 -2.88 -10.84
N MET A 23 2.30 -3.47 -9.80
CA MET A 23 2.88 -2.73 -8.66
C MET A 23 3.67 -1.46 -9.03
N PRO A 24 4.58 -1.45 -10.03
CA PRO A 24 5.29 -0.23 -10.40
C PRO A 24 4.38 0.87 -10.93
N LYS A 25 3.30 0.50 -11.62
CA LYS A 25 2.31 1.44 -12.17
C LYS A 25 1.43 2.06 -11.08
N ILE A 26 1.13 1.28 -10.04
CA ILE A 26 0.43 1.77 -8.83
C ILE A 26 1.35 2.71 -8.05
N ALA A 27 2.63 2.35 -7.91
CA ALA A 27 3.63 3.17 -7.25
C ALA A 27 3.77 4.55 -7.92
N GLU A 28 3.85 4.57 -9.25
CA GLU A 28 3.89 5.81 -10.04
C GLU A 28 2.60 6.65 -9.87
N ARG A 29 1.42 6.03 -10.01
CA ARG A 29 0.12 6.71 -9.84
C ARG A 29 -0.06 7.34 -8.45
N CYS A 30 0.42 6.65 -7.42
CA CYS A 30 0.32 7.10 -6.04
C CYS A 30 1.53 7.95 -5.60
N SER A 31 2.50 8.20 -6.49
CA SER A 31 3.77 8.89 -6.16
C SER A 31 4.46 8.30 -4.91
N VAL A 32 4.43 6.98 -4.79
CA VAL A 32 5.07 6.23 -3.70
C VAL A 32 6.13 5.28 -4.25
N GLY A 33 7.07 4.85 -3.41
CA GLY A 33 8.04 3.84 -3.81
C GLY A 33 7.40 2.46 -3.97
N CYS A 34 7.88 1.65 -4.93
CA CYS A 34 7.43 0.26 -5.11
C CYS A 34 7.52 -0.58 -3.82
N LYS A 35 8.52 -0.31 -2.96
CA LYS A 35 8.67 -0.97 -1.65
C LYS A 35 7.48 -0.72 -0.72
N VAL A 36 6.84 0.45 -0.80
CA VAL A 36 5.64 0.79 -0.01
C VAL A 36 4.45 -0.04 -0.48
N VAL A 37 4.24 -0.11 -1.79
CA VAL A 37 3.17 -0.91 -2.42
C VAL A 37 3.35 -2.39 -2.07
N GLN A 38 4.58 -2.90 -2.14
CA GLN A 38 4.92 -4.26 -1.77
C GLN A 38 4.65 -4.54 -0.30
N LYS A 39 5.10 -3.65 0.60
CA LYS A 39 4.87 -3.76 2.04
C LYS A 39 3.37 -3.78 2.36
N LEU A 40 2.58 -2.88 1.77
CA LEU A 40 1.13 -2.85 1.95
C LEU A 40 0.45 -4.12 1.45
N LYS A 41 0.85 -4.66 0.30
CA LYS A 41 0.33 -5.94 -0.20
C LYS A 41 0.63 -7.10 0.76
N PHE A 42 1.86 -7.20 1.25
CA PHE A 42 2.23 -8.25 2.20
C PHE A 42 1.49 -8.09 3.53
N GLN A 43 1.42 -6.87 4.04
CA GLN A 43 0.70 -6.56 5.27
C GLN A 43 -0.79 -6.91 5.15
N TRP A 44 -1.42 -6.60 4.01
CA TRP A 44 -2.81 -6.99 3.75
C TRP A 44 -2.99 -8.50 3.62
N ARG A 45 -2.05 -9.21 2.97
CA ARG A 45 -2.07 -10.67 2.85
C ARG A 45 -1.92 -11.37 4.20
N ASP A 46 -1.08 -10.83 5.08
CA ASP A 46 -0.71 -11.43 6.36
C ASP A 46 -1.73 -11.11 7.46
N LEU A 47 -2.18 -9.86 7.55
CA LEU A 47 -3.17 -9.42 8.56
C LEU A 47 -4.63 -9.54 8.10
N GLY A 48 -4.91 -9.70 6.80
CA GLY A 48 -6.26 -9.66 6.25
C GLY A 48 -6.95 -8.28 6.36
N THR A 49 -6.28 -7.27 6.91
CA THR A 49 -6.83 -5.92 7.12
C THR A 49 -5.77 -4.82 6.94
N LEU A 50 -6.23 -3.63 6.57
CA LEU A 50 -5.51 -2.37 6.61
C LEU A 50 -5.33 -1.89 8.06
N GLY A 51 -4.70 -2.72 8.89
CA GLY A 51 -4.35 -2.28 10.24
C GLY A 51 -3.49 -1.02 10.17
N PRO A 52 -3.64 -0.06 11.11
CA PRO A 52 -2.73 1.08 11.18
C PRO A 52 -1.31 0.51 11.18
N GLN A 53 -0.48 1.00 10.27
CA GLN A 53 0.92 0.59 10.19
C GLN A 53 1.60 1.11 11.47
N THR A 54 1.43 0.39 12.57
CA THR A 54 2.07 0.66 13.84
C THR A 54 3.55 0.48 13.59
N GLN A 55 4.25 1.60 13.67
CA GLN A 55 5.70 1.64 13.68
C GLN A 55 6.12 0.96 14.98
N SER A 56 6.22 -0.37 14.99
CA SER A 56 6.96 -1.07 16.02
C SER A 56 8.43 -0.77 15.77
N TRP A 57 9.00 -0.01 16.69
CA TRP A 57 10.42 0.32 16.76
C TRP A 57 11.27 -0.93 16.91
#